data_AF-A0AB37SV88-F1
#
_entry.id   AF-A0AB37SV88-F1
#
_cell.length_a   1.000
_cell.length_b   1.000
_cell.length_c   1.000
_cell.angle_alpha   90.00
_cell.angle_beta   90.00
_cell.angle_gamma   90.00
#
_symmetry.space_group_name_H-M   'P 1'
#
loop_
_entity.id
_entity.type
_entity.pdbx_description
1 polymer ?
#
loop_
_entity_poly.entity_id
_entity_poly.type
_entity_poly.pdbx_seq_one_letter_code
_entity_poly.pdbx_strand_id
1 'polypeptide(L)'
;MGTKRGEPTPEEIEATRAWLGERGVEVETPARLIAVRVGARQSANTASKMILSACFGIVGLGLLIAFGVQEFLLDPDGETTYSRYAFVVFATTQLGSWVSSLYRERELGGLPAADRRPSALRVLGGWYLTTYVITFGGGAALAAAMYAGTTAQTFAENWLIALGWAALSTGTILAGSAFRRTRAEDVASIAVDSELRFQDSRLAEPAIFAVAILVDVVFTSRVPAEFTWWLVGYAALAVSATLVARRRSGDRPAFPPGDYGTPVRSDVDLPSETR
;
A
#
# COMPACT_ATOMS: atom_id res chain seq x y z
N MET A 1 25.06 -11.97 -15.49
CA MET A 1 24.16 -11.88 -16.67
C MET A 1 23.26 -10.67 -16.46
N GLY A 2 23.46 -9.58 -17.20
CA GLY A 2 22.64 -8.38 -17.07
C GLY A 2 21.34 -8.55 -17.85
N THR A 3 20.20 -8.66 -17.18
CA THR A 3 18.88 -8.57 -17.80
C THR A 3 18.77 -7.22 -18.52
N LYS A 4 18.36 -7.22 -19.80
CA LYS A 4 18.12 -5.96 -20.52
C LYS A 4 17.07 -5.15 -19.77
N ARG A 5 17.25 -3.81 -19.69
CA ARG A 5 16.29 -2.91 -19.02
C ARG A 5 14.89 -3.16 -19.59
N GLY A 6 13.96 -3.61 -18.75
CA GLY A 6 12.57 -3.88 -19.09
C GLY A 6 12.24 -5.32 -19.50
N GLU A 7 13.17 -6.29 -19.44
CA GLU A 7 12.84 -7.72 -19.50
C GLU A 7 12.47 -8.27 -18.11
N PRO A 8 11.46 -9.15 -18.01
CA PRO A 8 11.06 -9.76 -16.75
C PRO A 8 12.16 -10.70 -16.25
N THR A 9 12.41 -10.67 -14.94
CA THR A 9 13.33 -11.63 -14.32
C THR A 9 12.64 -13.01 -14.16
N PRO A 10 13.40 -14.11 -14.01
CA PRO A 10 12.81 -15.42 -13.75
C PRO A 10 11.89 -15.44 -12.51
N GLU A 11 12.26 -14.72 -11.45
CA GLU A 11 11.43 -14.56 -10.24
C GLU A 11 10.13 -13.82 -10.53
N GLU A 12 10.15 -12.78 -11.38
CA GLU A 12 8.94 -12.06 -11.78
C GLU A 12 8.00 -12.94 -12.62
N ILE A 13 8.56 -13.81 -13.47
CA ILE A 13 7.80 -14.78 -14.27
C ILE A 13 7.12 -15.80 -13.35
N GLU A 14 7.85 -16.39 -12.41
CA GLU A 14 7.33 -17.38 -11.47
C GLU A 14 6.26 -16.79 -10.55
N ALA A 15 6.54 -15.62 -9.95
CA ALA A 15 5.58 -14.93 -9.10
C ALA A 15 4.31 -14.54 -9.86
N THR A 16 4.45 -14.12 -11.13
CA THR A 16 3.29 -13.81 -11.98
C THR A 16 2.48 -15.06 -12.33
N ARG A 17 3.15 -16.18 -12.63
CA ARG A 17 2.49 -17.46 -12.90
C ARG A 17 1.69 -17.94 -11.70
N ALA A 18 2.29 -17.92 -10.51
CA ALA A 18 1.60 -18.29 -9.27
C ALA A 18 0.37 -17.40 -9.03
N TRP A 19 0.55 -16.08 -9.18
CA TRP A 19 -0.52 -15.10 -8.98
C TRP A 19 -1.69 -15.22 -9.98
N LEU A 20 -1.40 -15.57 -11.24
CA LEU A 20 -2.41 -15.86 -12.27
C LEU A 20 -3.11 -17.20 -11.98
N GLY A 21 -2.36 -18.22 -11.56
CA GLY A 21 -2.89 -19.54 -11.20
C GLY A 21 -3.86 -19.49 -10.02
N GLU A 22 -3.55 -18.70 -8.99
CA GLU A 22 -4.46 -18.42 -7.86
C GLU A 22 -5.81 -17.81 -8.31
N ARG A 23 -5.86 -17.23 -9.52
CA ARG A 23 -7.03 -16.57 -10.11
C ARG A 23 -7.62 -17.37 -11.27
N GLY A 24 -7.21 -18.63 -11.44
CA GLY A 24 -7.75 -19.56 -12.43
C GLY A 24 -7.21 -19.37 -13.85
N VAL A 25 -6.08 -18.67 -14.03
CA VAL A 25 -5.42 -18.49 -15.32
C VAL A 25 -4.07 -19.20 -15.31
N GLU A 26 -3.96 -20.30 -16.05
CA GLU A 26 -2.72 -21.06 -16.18
C GLU A 26 -1.95 -20.67 -17.44
N VAL A 27 -0.70 -20.23 -17.27
CA VAL A 27 0.19 -19.82 -18.36
C VAL A 27 1.59 -20.39 -18.16
N GLU A 28 2.22 -20.84 -19.26
CA GLU A 28 3.60 -21.31 -19.25
C GLU A 28 4.56 -20.12 -19.16
N THR A 29 4.43 -19.14 -20.07
CA THR A 29 5.15 -17.86 -19.99
C THR A 29 4.18 -16.69 -20.03
N PRO A 30 4.05 -15.90 -18.93
CA PRO A 30 3.19 -14.73 -18.91
C PRO A 30 3.65 -13.66 -19.90
N ALA A 31 2.70 -12.89 -20.44
CA ALA A 31 3.01 -11.78 -21.32
C ALA A 31 3.97 -10.79 -20.63
N ARG A 32 4.96 -10.27 -21.37
CA ARG A 32 6.06 -9.43 -20.83
C ARG A 32 5.56 -8.29 -19.94
N LEU A 33 4.53 -7.57 -20.39
CA LEU A 33 3.94 -6.45 -19.67
C LEU A 33 3.29 -6.90 -18.35
N ILE A 34 2.58 -8.03 -18.37
CA ILE A 34 1.92 -8.60 -17.19
C ILE A 34 2.98 -9.10 -16.20
N ALA A 35 3.99 -9.83 -16.69
CA ALA A 35 5.10 -10.39 -15.90
C ALA A 35 5.83 -9.32 -15.09
N VAL A 36 6.23 -8.21 -15.72
CA VAL A 36 6.96 -7.15 -15.01
C VAL A 36 6.06 -6.42 -14.02
N ARG A 37 4.78 -6.16 -14.34
CA ARG A 37 3.89 -5.39 -13.48
C ARG A 37 3.41 -6.17 -12.25
N VAL A 38 3.05 -7.44 -12.44
CA VAL A 38 2.65 -8.35 -11.36
C VAL A 38 3.89 -8.75 -10.57
N GLY A 39 4.97 -9.15 -11.25
CA GLY A 39 6.25 -9.48 -10.63
C GLY A 39 6.82 -8.34 -9.78
N ALA A 40 6.74 -7.08 -10.22
CA ALA A 40 7.16 -5.93 -9.43
C ALA A 40 6.38 -5.75 -8.11
N ARG A 41 5.23 -6.40 -7.94
CA ARG A 41 4.45 -6.39 -6.69
C ARG A 41 4.65 -7.67 -5.91
N GLN A 42 4.64 -8.82 -6.59
CA GLN A 42 4.65 -10.15 -5.97
C GLN A 42 6.06 -10.70 -5.67
N SER A 43 7.10 -10.31 -6.43
CA SER A 43 8.46 -10.78 -6.15
C SER A 43 9.03 -10.09 -4.90
N ALA A 44 9.51 -10.87 -3.94
CA ALA A 44 10.04 -10.33 -2.69
C ALA A 44 11.37 -9.56 -2.88
N ASN A 45 12.15 -9.84 -3.94
CA ASN A 45 13.59 -9.58 -3.95
C ASN A 45 14.13 -8.87 -5.21
N THR A 46 13.42 -7.91 -5.79
CA THR A 46 14.06 -7.07 -6.83
C THR A 46 15.11 -6.14 -6.19
N ALA A 47 16.29 -6.00 -6.79
CA ALA A 47 17.32 -5.05 -6.31
C ALA A 47 16.77 -3.62 -6.15
N SER A 48 15.85 -3.20 -7.02
CA SER A 48 15.13 -1.91 -6.92
C SER A 48 14.20 -1.82 -5.69
N LYS A 49 13.65 -2.94 -5.21
CA LYS A 49 12.90 -3.00 -3.93
C LYS A 49 13.83 -2.84 -2.75
N MET A 50 14.98 -3.49 -2.76
CA MET A 50 15.97 -3.35 -1.69
C MET A 50 16.53 -1.93 -1.61
N ILE A 51 16.93 -1.35 -2.74
CA ILE A 51 17.49 0.02 -2.79
C ILE A 51 16.46 1.05 -2.35
N LEU A 52 15.24 1.00 -2.90
CA LEU A 52 14.20 1.97 -2.53
C LEU A 52 13.73 1.78 -1.09
N SER A 53 13.59 0.54 -0.61
CA SER A 53 13.29 0.28 0.81
C SER A 53 14.41 0.79 1.72
N ALA A 54 15.67 0.66 1.31
CA ALA A 54 16.81 1.25 2.02
C ALA A 54 16.77 2.78 2.00
N CYS A 55 16.45 3.42 0.87
CA CYS A 55 16.29 4.87 0.79
C CYS A 55 15.15 5.38 1.69
N PHE A 56 13.99 4.71 1.65
CA PHE A 56 12.87 5.05 2.53
C PHE A 56 13.17 4.73 4.00
N GLY A 57 13.96 3.69 4.27
CA GLY A 57 14.51 3.39 5.59
C GLY A 57 15.46 4.48 6.09
N ILE A 58 16.31 5.03 5.22
CA ILE A 58 17.20 6.16 5.54
C ILE A 58 16.40 7.44 5.78
N VAL A 59 15.40 7.73 4.95
CA VAL A 59 14.49 8.89 5.16
C VAL A 59 13.71 8.72 6.46
N GLY A 60 13.20 7.51 6.73
CA GLY A 60 12.55 7.17 7.98
C GLY A 60 13.48 7.38 9.17
N LEU A 61 14.70 6.84 9.12
CA LEU A 61 15.73 7.03 10.13
C LEU A 61 16.07 8.52 10.31
N GLY A 62 16.18 9.29 9.22
CA GLY A 62 16.40 10.73 9.26
C GLY A 62 15.26 11.48 9.95
N LEU A 63 14.00 11.10 9.70
CA LEU A 63 12.84 11.63 10.43
C LEU A 63 12.88 11.24 11.91
N LEU A 64 13.25 10.00 12.23
CA LEU A 64 13.40 9.56 13.62
C LEU A 64 14.50 10.33 14.35
N ILE A 65 15.64 10.56 13.69
CA ILE A 65 16.74 11.37 14.22
C ILE A 65 16.30 12.82 14.38
N ALA A 66 15.62 13.40 13.39
CA ALA A 66 15.09 14.76 13.48
C ALA A 66 14.12 14.90 14.66
N PHE A 67 13.23 13.92 14.88
CA PHE A 67 12.35 13.91 16.05
C PHE A 67 13.10 13.74 17.37
N GLY A 68 14.15 12.90 17.41
CA GLY A 68 15.00 12.76 18.59
C GLY A 68 15.85 14.00 18.88
N VAL A 69 16.30 14.71 17.86
CA VAL A 69 17.02 15.99 17.99
C VAL A 69 16.06 17.10 18.42
N GLN A 70 14.85 17.15 17.87
CA GLN A 70 13.79 18.07 18.31
C GLN A 70 13.50 17.86 19.79
N GLU A 71 13.31 16.60 20.22
CA GLU A 71 13.12 16.25 21.64
C GLU A 71 14.30 16.68 22.49
N PHE A 72 15.53 16.32 22.09
CA PHE A 72 16.73 16.67 22.84
C PHE A 72 16.97 18.19 22.98
N LEU A 73 16.60 18.99 21.97
CA LEU A 73 16.87 20.43 21.93
C LEU A 73 15.72 21.30 22.44
N LEU A 74 14.47 20.87 22.26
CA LEU A 74 13.27 21.69 22.49
C LEU A 74 12.36 21.15 23.58
N ASP A 75 12.56 19.91 24.03
CA ASP A 75 11.77 19.28 25.09
C ASP A 75 12.64 18.34 25.97
N PRO A 76 13.59 18.90 26.74
CA PRO A 76 14.57 18.11 27.50
C PRO A 76 13.96 17.24 28.62
N ASP A 77 12.69 17.45 28.97
CA ASP A 77 11.96 16.62 29.95
C ASP A 77 11.29 15.37 29.31
N GLY A 78 11.42 15.18 27.99
CA GLY A 78 11.12 13.93 27.28
C GLY A 78 9.63 13.58 27.24
N GLU A 79 8.78 14.45 26.70
CA GLU A 79 7.33 14.23 26.60
C GLU A 79 6.92 13.70 25.22
N THR A 80 7.43 12.54 24.81
CA THR A 80 7.26 12.07 23.42
C THR A 80 6.23 10.97 23.21
N THR A 81 5.48 11.13 22.11
CA THR A 81 4.53 10.16 21.56
C THR A 81 5.30 8.98 20.94
N TYR A 82 5.39 7.84 21.62
CA TYR A 82 6.06 6.64 21.14
C TYR A 82 5.45 6.08 19.85
N SER A 83 4.14 6.26 19.62
CA SER A 83 3.55 5.81 18.36
C SER A 83 4.13 6.52 17.13
N ARG A 84 4.73 7.71 17.26
CA ARG A 84 5.33 8.44 16.12
C ARG A 84 6.37 7.59 15.38
N TYR A 85 7.11 6.74 16.08
CA TYR A 85 8.06 5.80 15.48
C TYR A 85 7.35 4.79 14.57
N ALA A 86 6.26 4.20 15.06
CA ALA A 86 5.45 3.27 14.29
C ALA A 86 4.81 3.96 13.08
N PHE A 87 4.33 5.20 13.23
CA PHE A 87 3.79 5.99 12.12
C PHE A 87 4.83 6.20 11.01
N VAL A 88 6.05 6.63 11.36
CA VAL A 88 7.13 6.84 10.39
C VAL A 88 7.50 5.53 9.71
N VAL A 89 7.70 4.45 10.46
CA VAL A 89 8.07 3.14 9.91
C VAL A 89 6.98 2.62 8.95
N PHE A 90 5.72 2.63 9.35
CA PHE A 90 4.64 2.14 8.49
C PHE A 90 4.45 3.02 7.25
N ALA A 91 4.42 4.34 7.40
CA ALA A 91 4.22 5.26 6.28
C ALA A 91 5.36 5.17 5.25
N THR A 92 6.61 5.17 5.70
CA THR A 92 7.78 5.07 4.80
C THR A 92 7.87 3.70 4.15
N THR A 93 7.55 2.61 4.85
CA THR A 93 7.55 1.25 4.30
C THR A 93 6.48 1.08 3.22
N GLN A 94 5.24 1.51 3.49
CA GLN A 94 4.15 1.47 2.51
C GLN A 94 4.50 2.29 1.26
N LEU A 95 4.98 3.53 1.46
CA LEU A 95 5.34 4.42 0.37
C LEU A 95 6.53 3.89 -0.44
N GLY A 96 7.55 3.34 0.23
CA GLY A 96 8.72 2.77 -0.43
C GLY A 96 8.41 1.53 -1.26
N SER A 97 7.57 0.64 -0.72
CA SER A 97 7.08 -0.53 -1.46
C SER A 97 6.31 -0.10 -2.70
N TRP A 98 5.40 0.88 -2.56
CA TRP A 98 4.62 1.39 -3.67
C TRP A 98 5.49 2.05 -4.75
N VAL A 99 6.38 2.97 -4.37
CA VAL A 99 7.28 3.68 -5.28
C VAL A 99 8.23 2.70 -6.00
N SER A 100 8.69 1.64 -5.32
CA SER A 100 9.53 0.62 -5.96
C SER A 100 8.81 -0.12 -7.08
N SER A 101 7.55 -0.51 -6.86
CA SER A 101 6.74 -1.10 -7.92
C SER A 101 6.56 -0.14 -9.09
N LEU A 102 6.33 1.16 -8.83
CA LEU A 102 6.24 2.17 -9.89
C LEU A 102 7.54 2.36 -10.67
N TYR A 103 8.68 2.32 -9.97
CA TYR A 103 9.99 2.47 -10.60
C TYR A 103 10.25 1.35 -11.58
N ARG A 104 10.00 0.09 -11.18
CA ARG A 104 10.11 -1.08 -12.05
C ARG A 104 9.17 -0.99 -13.26
N GLU A 105 7.95 -0.50 -13.07
CA GLU A 105 7.03 -0.24 -14.18
C GLU A 105 7.50 0.86 -15.16
N ARG A 106 8.35 1.79 -14.74
CA ARG A 106 8.91 2.82 -15.63
C ARG A 106 10.01 2.25 -16.54
N GLU A 107 10.69 1.18 -16.11
CA GLU A 107 11.71 0.50 -16.93
C GLU A 107 11.13 -0.21 -18.15
N LEU A 108 9.82 -0.46 -18.18
CA LEU A 108 9.08 -0.96 -19.35
C LEU A 108 9.02 0.04 -20.52
N GLY A 109 9.38 1.30 -20.29
CA GLY A 109 9.26 2.37 -21.28
C GLY A 109 7.85 2.98 -21.34
N GLY A 110 7.67 3.91 -22.29
CA GLY A 110 6.39 4.59 -22.51
C GLY A 110 5.36 3.66 -23.14
N LEU A 111 4.67 2.87 -22.31
CA LEU A 111 3.55 2.06 -22.75
C LEU A 111 2.38 2.96 -23.21
N PRO A 112 1.60 2.57 -24.23
CA PRO A 112 0.40 3.29 -24.63
C PRO A 112 -0.50 3.49 -23.41
N ALA A 113 -0.75 4.75 -23.07
CA ALA A 113 -1.71 5.07 -22.03
C ALA A 113 -3.10 5.03 -22.65
N ALA A 114 -3.94 4.08 -22.22
CA ALA A 114 -5.34 4.13 -22.59
C ALA A 114 -5.95 5.41 -21.97
N ASP A 115 -6.68 6.20 -22.76
CA ASP A 115 -7.31 7.46 -22.30
C ASP A 115 -8.38 7.25 -21.22
N ARG A 116 -8.79 5.99 -20.99
CA ARG A 116 -9.80 5.65 -20.01
C ARG A 116 -9.21 5.67 -18.59
N ARG A 117 -9.59 6.69 -17.81
CA ARG A 117 -9.40 6.71 -16.37
C ARG A 117 -10.44 5.82 -15.69
N PRO A 118 -10.04 4.90 -14.80
CA PRO A 118 -11.01 4.15 -14.01
C PRO A 118 -11.71 5.08 -13.01
N SER A 119 -12.95 4.74 -12.64
CA SER A 119 -13.66 5.48 -11.58
C SER A 119 -12.95 5.28 -10.24
N ALA A 120 -12.59 6.37 -9.56
CA ALA A 120 -11.90 6.33 -8.26
C ALA A 120 -12.69 5.52 -7.22
N LEU A 121 -14.02 5.64 -7.19
CA LEU A 121 -14.90 4.87 -6.30
C LEU A 121 -14.85 3.37 -6.59
N ARG A 122 -14.65 2.98 -7.85
CA ARG A 122 -14.52 1.56 -8.25
C ARG A 122 -13.16 0.98 -7.88
N VAL A 123 -12.11 1.80 -7.92
CA VAL A 123 -10.75 1.38 -7.59
C VAL A 123 -10.54 1.30 -6.08
N LEU A 124 -10.95 2.34 -5.36
CA LEU A 124 -10.73 2.46 -3.92
C LEU A 124 -11.81 1.73 -3.12
N GLY A 125 -13.06 1.74 -3.58
CA GLY A 125 -14.21 1.26 -2.82
C GLY A 125 -14.64 2.25 -1.74
N GLY A 126 -15.95 2.51 -1.63
CA GLY A 126 -16.49 3.48 -0.68
C GLY A 126 -16.07 3.22 0.77
N TRP A 127 -16.08 1.95 1.19
CA TRP A 127 -15.66 1.53 2.53
C TRP A 127 -14.17 1.79 2.82
N TYR A 128 -13.31 1.76 1.80
CA TYR A 128 -11.89 2.04 2.00
C TYR A 128 -11.63 3.52 2.26
N LEU A 129 -12.36 4.39 1.54
CA LEU A 129 -12.34 5.82 1.80
C LEU A 129 -12.92 6.13 3.18
N THR A 130 -13.97 5.41 3.60
CA THR A 130 -14.52 5.50 4.97
C THR A 130 -13.45 5.16 6.01
N THR A 131 -12.68 4.09 5.83
CA THR A 131 -11.57 3.76 6.73
C THR A 131 -10.54 4.90 6.80
N TYR A 132 -10.15 5.46 5.65
CA TYR A 132 -9.23 6.60 5.61
C TYR A 132 -9.75 7.81 6.40
N VAL A 133 -11.02 8.16 6.21
CA VAL A 133 -11.66 9.28 6.90
C VAL A 133 -11.78 9.01 8.40
N ILE A 134 -12.15 7.79 8.80
CA ILE A 134 -12.21 7.40 10.21
C ILE A 134 -10.83 7.54 10.84
N THR A 135 -9.79 6.95 10.24
CA THR A 135 -8.43 7.01 10.77
C THR A 135 -7.94 8.46 10.89
N PHE A 136 -7.86 9.19 9.78
CA PHE A 136 -7.17 10.49 9.81
C PHE A 136 -8.08 11.62 10.28
N GLY A 137 -9.36 11.62 9.88
CA GLY A 137 -10.34 12.60 10.34
C GLY A 137 -10.73 12.37 11.80
N GLY A 138 -11.01 11.12 12.19
CA GLY A 138 -11.31 10.77 13.58
C GLY A 138 -10.10 10.97 14.50
N GLY A 139 -8.90 10.56 14.06
CA GLY A 139 -7.66 10.82 14.79
C GLY A 139 -7.39 12.31 14.98
N ALA A 140 -7.54 13.13 13.94
CA ALA A 140 -7.36 14.59 14.04
C ALA A 140 -8.39 15.24 14.97
N ALA A 141 -9.65 14.80 14.94
CA ALA A 141 -10.69 15.29 15.84
C ALA A 141 -10.38 14.94 17.31
N LEU A 142 -9.92 13.72 17.58
CA LEU A 142 -9.51 13.31 18.93
C LEU A 142 -8.29 14.10 19.42
N ALA A 143 -7.30 14.32 18.56
CA ALA A 143 -6.13 15.10 18.92
C ALA A 143 -6.51 16.57 19.22
N ALA A 144 -7.38 17.18 18.40
CA ALA A 144 -7.90 18.52 18.65
C ALA A 144 -8.69 18.61 19.97
N ALA A 145 -9.48 17.57 20.29
CA ALA A 145 -10.21 17.50 21.55
C ALA A 145 -9.26 17.39 22.76
N MET A 146 -8.20 16.57 22.66
CA MET A 146 -7.17 16.49 23.71
C MET A 146 -6.44 17.82 23.89
N TYR A 147 -6.09 18.48 22.78
CA TYR A 147 -5.40 19.77 22.79
C TYR A 147 -6.24 20.86 23.50
N ALA A 148 -7.54 20.91 23.21
CA ALA A 148 -8.44 21.91 23.78
C ALA A 148 -8.92 21.57 25.20
N GLY A 149 -9.02 20.28 25.54
CA GLY A 149 -9.65 19.81 26.78
C GLY A 149 -8.69 19.41 27.89
N THR A 150 -7.39 19.26 27.60
CA THR A 150 -6.43 18.68 28.56
C THR A 150 -5.11 19.44 28.57
N THR A 151 -4.25 19.13 29.55
CA THR A 151 -2.88 19.64 29.61
C THR A 151 -1.91 18.90 28.68
N ALA A 152 -2.36 17.87 27.96
CA ALA A 152 -1.52 17.06 27.06
C ALA A 152 -1.38 17.67 25.66
N GLN A 153 -1.12 18.99 25.58
CA GLN A 153 -1.07 19.74 24.32
C GLN A 153 0.07 19.26 23.42
N THR A 154 1.28 19.11 23.97
CA THR A 154 2.46 18.62 23.25
C THR A 154 2.24 17.23 22.66
N PHE A 155 1.58 16.33 23.41
CA PHE A 155 1.22 15.00 22.92
C PHE A 155 0.26 15.09 21.73
N ALA A 156 -0.78 15.93 21.83
CA ALA A 156 -1.76 16.11 20.77
C ALA A 156 -1.14 16.71 19.50
N GLU A 157 -0.24 17.69 19.63
CA GLU A 157 0.50 18.29 18.51
C GLU A 157 1.40 17.26 17.80
N ASN A 158 2.20 16.52 18.57
CA ASN A 158 3.08 15.48 18.04
C ASN A 158 2.28 14.38 17.33
N TRP A 159 1.14 13.98 17.90
CA TRP A 159 0.24 13.01 17.28
C TRP A 159 -0.39 13.56 16.00
N LEU A 160 -0.80 14.83 15.95
CA LEU A 160 -1.32 15.48 14.74
C LEU A 160 -0.28 15.53 13.62
N ILE A 161 0.98 15.85 13.93
CA ILE A 161 2.07 15.86 12.95
C ILE A 161 2.28 14.45 12.37
N ALA A 162 2.33 13.43 13.24
CA ALA A 162 2.46 12.04 12.83
C ALA A 162 1.27 11.58 11.96
N LEU A 163 0.03 11.93 12.36
CA LEU A 163 -1.18 11.68 11.57
C LEU A 163 -1.14 12.37 10.21
N GLY A 164 -0.68 13.62 10.15
CA GLY A 164 -0.52 14.36 8.91
C GLY A 164 0.44 13.67 7.94
N TRP A 165 1.60 13.22 8.43
CA TRP A 165 2.57 12.47 7.62
C TRP A 165 1.99 11.14 7.09
N ALA A 166 1.33 10.37 7.97
CA ALA A 166 0.70 9.11 7.59
C ALA A 166 -0.47 9.32 6.59
N ALA A 167 -1.27 10.37 6.78
CA ALA A 167 -2.36 10.75 5.89
C ALA A 167 -1.81 11.12 4.50
N LEU A 168 -0.76 11.94 4.43
CA LEU A 168 -0.12 12.32 3.17
C LEU A 168 0.45 11.10 2.44
N SER A 169 1.14 10.21 3.16
CA SER A 169 1.72 8.99 2.59
C SER A 169 0.64 8.05 2.04
N THR A 170 -0.37 7.75 2.85
CA THR A 170 -1.51 6.90 2.48
C THR A 170 -2.30 7.53 1.33
N GLY A 171 -2.61 8.82 1.43
CA GLY A 171 -3.35 9.58 0.43
C GLY A 171 -2.62 9.63 -0.91
N THR A 172 -1.28 9.70 -0.91
CA THR A 172 -0.47 9.65 -2.14
C THR A 172 -0.62 8.30 -2.85
N ILE A 173 -0.58 7.20 -2.11
CA ILE A 173 -0.77 5.85 -2.67
C ILE A 173 -2.19 5.70 -3.23
N LEU A 174 -3.21 6.15 -2.49
CA LEU A 174 -4.61 6.07 -2.92
C LEU A 174 -4.87 6.95 -4.16
N ALA A 175 -4.39 8.19 -4.15
CA ALA A 175 -4.50 9.10 -5.28
C ALA A 175 -3.79 8.52 -6.51
N GLY A 176 -2.59 7.98 -6.33
CA GLY A 176 -1.87 7.30 -7.41
C GLY A 176 -2.64 6.09 -7.95
N SER A 177 -3.19 5.25 -7.07
CA SER A 177 -3.99 4.08 -7.47
C SER A 177 -5.23 4.47 -8.28
N ALA A 178 -5.92 5.54 -7.86
CA ALA A 178 -7.15 6.01 -8.49
C ALA A 178 -6.91 6.80 -9.79
N PHE A 179 -5.92 7.70 -9.81
CA PHE A 179 -5.80 8.73 -10.85
C PHE A 179 -4.67 8.50 -11.86
N ARG A 180 -3.79 7.51 -11.65
CA ARG A 180 -2.79 7.16 -12.67
C ARG A 180 -3.46 6.76 -13.99
N ARG A 181 -2.81 7.04 -15.13
CA ARG A 181 -3.27 6.58 -16.45
C ARG A 181 -3.09 5.07 -16.57
N THR A 182 -4.07 4.41 -17.18
CA THR A 182 -4.08 2.97 -17.44
C THR A 182 -2.98 2.63 -18.44
N ARG A 183 -2.10 1.69 -18.11
CA ARG A 183 -1.06 1.18 -19.02
C ARG A 183 -1.45 -0.22 -19.46
N ALA A 184 -2.06 -0.34 -20.62
CA ALA A 184 -2.57 -1.61 -21.11
C ALA A 184 -2.52 -1.64 -22.65
N GLU A 185 -2.25 -2.81 -23.19
CA GLU A 185 -2.18 -3.09 -24.63
C GLU A 185 -3.44 -3.82 -25.12
N ASP A 186 -4.12 -4.55 -24.24
CA ASP A 186 -5.21 -5.46 -24.55
C ASP A 186 -6.18 -5.63 -23.36
N VAL A 187 -7.23 -6.45 -23.52
CA VAL A 187 -8.25 -6.66 -22.48
C VAL A 187 -7.67 -7.33 -21.23
N ALA A 188 -6.72 -8.26 -21.39
CA ALA A 188 -6.07 -8.94 -20.27
C ALA A 188 -5.23 -7.96 -19.43
N SER A 189 -4.43 -7.11 -20.07
CA SER A 189 -3.63 -6.09 -19.37
C SER A 189 -4.48 -4.99 -18.73
N ILE A 190 -5.66 -4.66 -19.27
CA ILE A 190 -6.63 -3.79 -18.58
C ILE A 190 -7.17 -4.46 -17.31
N ALA A 191 -7.53 -5.74 -17.38
CA ALA A 191 -8.02 -6.48 -16.23
C ALA A 191 -6.95 -6.58 -15.13
N VAL A 192 -5.71 -6.90 -15.51
CA VAL A 192 -4.55 -6.91 -14.61
C VAL A 192 -4.31 -5.51 -14.02
N ASP A 193 -4.31 -4.44 -14.82
CA ASP A 193 -4.15 -3.05 -14.32
C ASP A 193 -5.17 -2.71 -13.23
N SER A 194 -6.43 -3.10 -13.43
CA SER A 194 -7.51 -2.85 -12.48
C SER A 194 -7.31 -3.57 -11.15
N GLU A 195 -6.81 -4.80 -11.19
CA GLU A 195 -6.51 -5.59 -10.01
C GLU A 195 -5.26 -5.08 -9.29
N LEU A 196 -4.21 -4.71 -10.04
CA LEU A 196 -2.98 -4.16 -9.46
C LEU A 196 -3.23 -2.82 -8.76
N ARG A 197 -4.11 -1.95 -9.28
CA ARG A 197 -4.53 -0.73 -8.57
C ARG A 197 -5.28 -1.01 -7.29
N PHE A 198 -6.06 -2.08 -7.26
CA PHE A 198 -6.70 -2.50 -6.04
C PHE A 198 -5.69 -3.04 -5.02
N GLN A 199 -4.70 -3.81 -5.46
CA GLN A 199 -3.59 -4.22 -4.58
C GLN A 199 -2.83 -3.01 -4.04
N ASP A 200 -2.52 -2.03 -4.89
CA ASP A 200 -1.88 -0.77 -4.49
C ASP A 200 -2.75 -0.02 -3.46
N SER A 201 -4.08 -0.02 -3.62
CA SER A 201 -4.97 0.57 -2.62
C SER A 201 -4.93 -0.16 -1.29
N ARG A 202 -4.87 -1.52 -1.28
CA ARG A 202 -4.80 -2.33 -0.05
C ARG A 202 -3.46 -2.23 0.66
N LEU A 203 -2.38 -1.93 -0.06
CA LEU A 203 -1.09 -1.64 0.53
C LEU A 203 -1.17 -0.40 1.45
N ALA A 204 -2.00 0.58 1.08
CA ALA A 204 -2.22 1.79 1.85
C ALA A 204 -3.22 1.54 2.99
N GLU A 205 -2.90 0.69 3.96
CA GLU A 205 -3.80 0.23 5.03
C GLU A 205 -3.95 1.30 6.13
N PRO A 206 -5.02 2.12 6.16
CA PRO A 206 -5.07 3.29 7.06
C PRO A 206 -5.29 2.89 8.52
N ALA A 207 -5.99 1.78 8.77
CA ALA A 207 -6.30 1.35 10.14
C ALA A 207 -5.05 0.98 10.96
N ILE A 208 -3.92 0.67 10.32
CA ILE A 208 -2.67 0.39 11.06
C ILE A 208 -2.25 1.59 11.91
N PHE A 209 -2.49 2.82 11.43
CA PHE A 209 -2.18 4.06 12.16
C PHE A 209 -3.14 4.29 13.33
N ALA A 210 -4.40 3.86 13.19
CA ALA A 210 -5.36 3.89 14.28
C ALA A 210 -5.02 2.87 15.38
N VAL A 211 -4.38 1.75 15.03
CA VAL A 211 -3.87 0.78 16.02
C VAL A 211 -2.54 1.24 16.61
N ALA A 212 -1.68 1.88 15.82
CA ALA A 212 -0.36 2.35 16.26
C ALA A 212 -0.43 3.30 17.45
N ILE A 213 -1.48 4.13 17.57
CA ILE A 213 -1.67 5.02 18.73
C ILE A 213 -1.88 4.25 20.05
N LEU A 214 -2.31 2.99 20.01
CA LEU A 214 -2.45 2.17 21.21
C LEU A 214 -1.11 1.82 21.85
N VAL A 215 0.00 1.96 21.12
CA VAL A 215 1.36 1.93 21.70
C VAL A 215 1.46 2.98 22.80
N ASP A 216 0.95 4.19 22.56
CA ASP A 216 0.99 5.24 23.59
C ASP A 216 0.09 4.92 24.78
N VAL A 217 -1.07 4.32 24.54
CA VAL A 217 -1.97 3.89 25.64
C VAL A 217 -1.28 2.88 26.58
N VAL A 218 -0.44 2.00 26.05
CA VAL A 218 0.23 0.94 26.82
C VAL A 218 1.53 1.43 27.44
N PHE A 219 2.30 2.23 26.72
CA PHE A 219 3.69 2.56 27.07
C PHE A 219 3.89 3.98 27.60
N THR A 220 2.86 4.84 27.57
CA THR A 220 2.94 6.17 28.19
C THR A 220 1.77 6.48 29.11
N SER A 221 2.08 7.09 30.25
CA SER A 221 1.09 7.66 31.18
C SER A 221 0.60 9.04 30.75
N ARG A 222 1.06 9.55 29.60
CA ARG A 222 0.74 10.90 29.10
C ARG A 222 -0.56 10.96 28.32
N VAL A 223 -1.11 9.82 27.90
CA VAL A 223 -2.48 9.77 27.38
C VAL A 223 -3.44 10.15 28.52
N PRO A 224 -4.25 11.21 28.39
CA PRO A 224 -5.22 11.56 29.42
C PRO A 224 -6.15 10.38 29.68
N ALA A 225 -6.32 10.01 30.96
CA ALA A 225 -7.09 8.80 31.34
C ALA A 225 -8.53 8.83 30.81
N GLU A 226 -9.12 10.01 30.72
CA GLU A 226 -10.45 10.23 30.15
C GLU A 226 -10.53 9.92 28.65
N PHE A 227 -9.41 9.99 27.91
CA PHE A 227 -9.32 9.68 26.48
C PHE A 227 -8.88 8.25 26.15
N THR A 228 -8.41 7.48 27.13
CA THR A 228 -7.94 6.10 26.91
C THR A 228 -8.98 5.24 26.18
N TRP A 229 -10.21 5.23 26.67
CA TRP A 229 -11.28 4.43 26.05
C TRP A 229 -11.77 4.99 24.72
N TRP A 230 -11.66 6.31 24.51
CA TRP A 230 -11.94 6.93 23.21
C TRP A 230 -10.93 6.48 22.15
N LEU A 231 -9.64 6.39 22.51
CA LEU A 231 -8.60 5.86 21.61
C LEU A 231 -8.81 4.38 21.28
N VAL A 232 -9.17 3.56 22.27
CA VAL A 232 -9.51 2.15 22.06
C VAL A 232 -10.73 2.01 21.13
N GLY A 233 -11.79 2.78 21.39
CA GLY A 233 -13.00 2.80 20.55
C GLY A 233 -12.71 3.26 19.13
N TYR A 234 -11.86 4.28 18.97
CA TYR A 234 -11.38 4.76 17.68
C TYR A 234 -10.60 3.69 16.90
N ALA A 235 -9.65 3.02 17.53
CA ALA A 235 -8.90 1.93 16.92
C ALA A 235 -9.83 0.77 16.51
N ALA A 236 -10.76 0.38 17.38
CA ALA A 236 -11.75 -0.65 17.10
C ALA A 236 -12.66 -0.27 15.92
N LEU A 237 -13.07 0.99 15.82
CA LEU A 237 -13.89 1.50 14.72
C LEU A 237 -13.12 1.45 13.39
N ALA A 238 -11.86 1.89 13.36
CA ALA A 238 -11.02 1.85 12.16
C ALA A 238 -10.75 0.41 11.69
N VAL A 239 -10.47 -0.50 12.63
CA VAL A 239 -10.29 -1.94 12.32
C VAL A 239 -11.59 -2.53 11.79
N SER A 240 -12.74 -2.24 12.42
CA SER A 240 -14.04 -2.74 11.99
C SER A 240 -14.40 -2.26 10.57
N ALA A 241 -14.18 -0.98 10.27
CA ALA A 241 -14.36 -0.42 8.93
C ALA A 241 -13.47 -1.12 7.89
N THR A 242 -12.21 -1.42 8.25
CA THR A 242 -11.27 -2.18 7.41
C THR A 242 -11.74 -3.60 7.16
N LEU A 243 -12.25 -4.29 8.18
CA LEU A 243 -12.79 -5.65 8.03
C LEU A 243 -14.02 -5.66 7.11
N VAL A 244 -14.90 -4.66 7.23
CA VAL A 244 -16.05 -4.50 6.33
C VAL A 244 -15.57 -4.23 4.90
N ALA A 245 -14.59 -3.33 4.72
CA ALA A 245 -13.99 -3.05 3.42
C ALA A 245 -13.39 -4.31 2.77
N ARG A 246 -12.64 -5.11 3.55
CA ARG A 246 -12.03 -6.37 3.10
C ARG A 246 -13.08 -7.39 2.68
N ARG A 247 -14.13 -7.58 3.48
CA ARG A 247 -15.23 -8.52 3.18
C ARG A 247 -16.00 -8.13 1.92
N ARG A 248 -16.37 -6.85 1.81
CA ARG A 248 -17.10 -6.30 0.64
C ARG A 248 -16.29 -6.32 -0.65
N SER A 249 -14.97 -6.40 -0.53
CA SER A 249 -14.07 -6.43 -1.69
C SER A 249 -13.68 -7.86 -2.11
N GLY A 250 -14.14 -8.90 -1.40
CA GLY A 250 -13.84 -10.30 -1.70
C GLY A 250 -14.53 -10.83 -2.96
N ASP A 251 -15.68 -10.25 -3.34
CA ASP A 251 -16.46 -10.65 -4.52
C ASP A 251 -15.88 -10.03 -5.80
N ARG A 252 -14.69 -10.48 -6.19
CA ARG A 252 -14.02 -10.05 -7.42
C ARG A 252 -14.43 -10.94 -8.59
N PRO A 253 -14.89 -10.36 -9.72
CA PRO A 253 -15.19 -11.14 -10.90
C PRO A 253 -13.91 -11.83 -11.42
N ALA A 254 -14.07 -13.04 -11.94
CA ALA A 254 -12.99 -13.77 -12.59
C ALA A 254 -12.39 -12.95 -13.76
N PHE A 255 -11.13 -13.24 -14.09
CA PHE A 255 -10.48 -12.57 -15.20
C PHE A 255 -11.22 -12.85 -16.51
N PRO A 256 -11.44 -11.82 -17.36
CA PRO A 256 -12.05 -12.02 -18.65
C PRO A 256 -11.13 -12.86 -19.55
N PRO A 257 -11.67 -13.57 -20.56
CA PRO A 257 -10.83 -14.20 -21.58
C PRO A 257 -9.93 -13.17 -22.26
N GLY A 258 -8.65 -13.52 -22.47
CA GLY A 258 -7.66 -12.62 -23.05
C GLY A 258 -6.28 -13.27 -23.14
N ASP A 259 -5.33 -12.55 -23.73
CA ASP A 259 -3.94 -13.02 -23.85
C ASP A 259 -3.16 -12.67 -22.57
N TYR A 260 -3.04 -13.64 -21.68
CA TYR A 260 -2.24 -13.52 -20.45
C TYR A 260 -0.79 -13.99 -20.64
N GLY A 261 -0.45 -14.51 -21.83
CA GLY A 261 0.79 -15.22 -22.12
C GLY A 261 0.55 -16.52 -22.88
N THR A 262 1.61 -17.32 -23.05
CA THR A 262 1.48 -18.62 -23.69
C THR A 262 0.75 -19.60 -22.75
N PRO A 263 -0.31 -20.27 -23.24
CA PRO A 263 -1.04 -21.24 -22.42
C PRO A 263 -0.14 -22.44 -22.12
N VAL A 264 -0.38 -23.10 -20.98
CA VAL A 264 0.24 -24.40 -20.69
C VAL A 264 -0.15 -25.35 -21.81
N ARG A 265 0.83 -25.88 -22.54
CA ARG A 265 0.59 -26.84 -23.61
C ARG A 265 -0.10 -28.06 -23.01
N SER A 266 -1.38 -28.25 -23.32
CA SER A 266 -2.06 -29.49 -22.97
C SER A 266 -1.58 -30.56 -23.96
N ASP A 267 -1.19 -31.73 -23.46
CA ASP A 267 -0.74 -32.88 -24.27
C ASP A 267 -1.82 -33.44 -25.24
N VAL A 268 -2.94 -32.75 -25.38
CA VAL A 268 -4.11 -33.13 -26.17
C VAL A 268 -4.00 -32.67 -27.63
N ASP A 269 -3.15 -31.70 -27.94
CA ASP A 269 -2.90 -31.22 -29.32
C ASP A 269 -1.65 -31.87 -29.95
N LEU A 270 -1.45 -33.17 -29.73
CA LEU A 270 -0.62 -33.94 -30.65
C LEU A 270 -1.44 -34.16 -31.93
N PRO A 271 -1.00 -33.66 -33.09
CA PRO A 271 -1.66 -34.01 -34.34
C PRO A 271 -1.63 -35.52 -34.45
N SER A 272 -2.81 -36.12 -34.68
CA SER A 272 -2.93 -37.51 -35.11
C SER A 272 -2.33 -37.63 -36.51
N GLU A 273 -1.01 -37.51 -36.62
CA GLU A 273 -0.29 -37.98 -37.79
C GLU A 273 -0.02 -39.46 -37.62
N THR A 274 -0.33 -40.18 -38.70
CA THR A 274 -0.02 -41.58 -39.00
C THR A 274 -1.03 -42.64 -38.55
N ARG A 275 -1.95 -42.96 -39.46
CA ARG A 275 -1.81 -44.19 -40.25
C ARG A 275 -2.41 -44.05 -41.64
#